data_AF-A0A3N5QCS1-F1
#
_entry.id   AF-A0A3N5QCS1-F1
#
_cell.length_a   1.000
_cell.length_b   1.000
_cell.length_c   1.000
_cell.angle_alpha   90.00
_cell.angle_beta   90.00
_cell.angle_gamma   90.00
#
_symmetry.space_group_name_H-M   'P 1'
#
loop_
_entity.id
_entity.type
_entity.pdbx_description
1 polymer ?
#
loop_
_entity_poly.entity_id
_entity_poly.type
_entity_poly.pdbx_seq_one_letter_code
_entity_poly.pdbx_strand_id
1 'polypeptide(L)'
;MKKINFLFLKKIFLIFALITVSHAQQININRIESMPDFPSPYEMRDWENVAFGYDSLVYNLSLTGQYLPLISLNTNTINYPEHSSFRLHTVVGTNFPNSAEAINVLPSVIGASLIGIDKSNQNGYNFVLMCEEWFNKNNGELVYLNHPSASSGDDWWYETMPNVFFYQLYDLYPHTGDFDYQFTTVADRWLEAVDSMGGNTVPWQVPYMNYRAWNLITMQPLTTGVPEPEAAGAIGWILY
;
A
#
# COMPACT_ATOMS: atom_id res chain seq x y z
N MET A 1 -16.00 56.41 24.52
CA MET A 1 -15.70 55.03 24.09
C MET A 1 -15.49 54.16 25.33
N LYS A 2 -16.39 53.22 25.61
CA LYS A 2 -16.28 52.33 26.79
C LYS A 2 -15.15 51.32 26.54
N LYS A 3 -14.15 51.29 27.42
CA LYS A 3 -13.06 50.29 27.40
C LYS A 3 -13.68 48.91 27.55
N ILE A 4 -13.65 48.13 26.48
CA ILE A 4 -14.02 46.72 26.51
C ILE A 4 -13.04 46.02 27.44
N ASN A 5 -13.57 45.41 28.50
CA ASN A 5 -12.77 44.79 29.54
C ASN A 5 -12.19 43.48 28.99
N PHE A 6 -10.87 43.43 28.80
CA PHE A 6 -10.16 42.28 28.22
C PHE A 6 -10.38 40.98 29.04
N LEU A 7 -10.67 41.11 30.34
CA LEU A 7 -11.09 40.00 31.20
C LEU A 7 -12.48 39.44 30.85
N PHE A 8 -13.38 40.28 30.34
CA PHE A 8 -14.72 39.87 29.91
C PHE A 8 -14.65 39.06 28.61
N LEU A 9 -13.82 39.48 27.64
CA LEU A 9 -13.58 38.69 26.42
C LEU A 9 -12.88 37.35 26.71
N LYS A 10 -11.89 37.31 27.60
CA LYS A 10 -11.25 36.05 28.00
C LYS A 10 -12.24 35.08 28.64
N LYS A 11 -13.18 35.56 29.46
CA LYS A 11 -14.23 34.73 30.06
C LYS A 11 -15.21 34.21 29.00
N ILE A 12 -15.60 35.03 28.03
CA ILE A 12 -16.45 34.58 26.91
C ILE A 12 -15.75 33.53 26.07
N PHE A 13 -14.45 33.71 25.78
CA PHE A 13 -13.66 32.75 25.03
C PHE A 13 -13.49 31.41 25.75
N LEU A 14 -13.27 31.43 27.08
CA LEU A 14 -13.21 30.21 27.88
C LEU A 14 -14.55 29.46 27.94
N ILE A 15 -15.66 30.19 28.01
CA ILE A 15 -17.02 29.61 27.99
C ILE A 15 -17.30 28.98 26.62
N PHE A 16 -16.90 29.63 25.52
CA PHE A 16 -17.05 29.06 24.17
C PHE A 16 -16.19 27.81 23.95
N ALA A 17 -14.96 27.77 24.48
CA ALA A 17 -14.08 26.61 24.37
C ALA A 17 -14.58 25.38 25.16
N LEU A 18 -15.37 25.59 26.22
CA LEU A 18 -16.02 24.51 26.98
C LEU A 18 -17.27 23.96 26.29
N ILE A 19 -17.89 24.70 25.36
CA ILE A 19 -19.14 24.30 24.69
C ILE A 19 -18.88 23.41 23.46
N THR A 20 -17.65 23.36 22.94
CA THR A 20 -17.32 22.62 21.70
C THR A 20 -16.61 21.29 21.93
N VAL A 21 -16.81 20.64 23.08
CA VAL A 21 -16.40 19.24 23.23
C VAL A 21 -17.56 18.35 22.78
N SER A 22 -17.77 18.29 21.46
CA SER A 22 -18.61 17.29 20.83
C SER A 22 -17.96 15.91 21.04
N HIS A 23 -18.33 15.25 22.13
CA HIS A 23 -18.07 13.83 22.31
C HIS A 23 -18.99 13.11 21.33
N ALA A 24 -18.42 12.44 20.34
CA ALA A 24 -19.19 11.46 19.59
C ALA A 24 -19.72 10.43 20.60
N GLN A 25 -21.05 10.42 20.81
CA GLN A 25 -21.65 9.43 21.69
C GLN A 25 -21.52 8.08 20.99
N GLN A 26 -20.79 7.14 21.61
CA GLN A 26 -20.75 5.78 21.11
C GLN A 26 -22.17 5.23 21.13
N ILE A 27 -22.69 4.93 19.94
CA ILE A 27 -24.00 4.33 19.77
C ILE A 27 -23.87 2.82 19.91
N ASN A 28 -24.81 2.22 20.61
CA ASN A 28 -24.92 0.77 20.66
C ASN A 28 -25.35 0.27 19.27
N ILE A 29 -24.56 -0.63 18.70
CA ILE A 29 -24.93 -1.33 17.47
C ILE A 29 -25.21 -2.78 17.87
N ASN A 30 -26.49 -3.14 18.01
CA ASN A 30 -26.92 -4.45 18.51
C ASN A 30 -26.16 -5.65 17.89
N ARG A 31 -25.74 -5.55 16.63
CA ARG A 31 -24.93 -6.57 15.94
C ARG A 31 -23.50 -6.67 16.49
N ILE A 32 -22.85 -5.54 16.76
CA ILE A 32 -21.51 -5.47 17.36
C ILE A 32 -21.57 -5.98 18.79
N GLU A 33 -22.58 -5.60 19.57
CA GLU A 33 -22.75 -6.08 20.96
C GLU A 33 -22.97 -7.60 21.06
N SER A 34 -23.41 -8.23 19.97
CA SER A 34 -23.55 -9.69 19.92
C SER A 34 -22.21 -10.41 19.68
N MET A 35 -21.18 -9.68 19.26
CA MET A 35 -19.82 -10.21 19.16
C MET A 35 -19.20 -10.17 20.55
N PRO A 36 -18.63 -11.29 21.04
CA PRO A 36 -17.92 -11.26 22.31
C PRO A 36 -16.70 -10.32 22.19
N ASP A 37 -16.48 -9.50 23.21
CA ASP A 37 -15.33 -8.57 23.27
C ASP A 37 -13.98 -9.29 23.13
N PHE A 38 -13.95 -10.58 23.50
CA PHE A 38 -12.77 -11.43 23.40
C PHE A 38 -13.19 -12.85 23.03
N PRO A 39 -12.47 -13.53 22.11
CA PRO A 39 -12.75 -14.92 21.82
C PRO A 39 -12.42 -15.78 23.05
N SER A 40 -13.23 -16.82 23.29
CA SER A 40 -13.04 -17.76 24.40
C SER A 40 -13.12 -19.20 23.89
N PRO A 41 -12.03 -19.99 23.96
CA PRO A 41 -10.71 -19.60 24.46
C PRO A 41 -10.02 -18.57 23.56
N TYR A 42 -9.10 -17.80 24.13
CA TYR A 42 -8.21 -16.94 23.36
C TYR A 42 -6.98 -17.72 22.91
N GLU A 43 -6.91 -17.99 21.61
CA GLU A 43 -5.80 -18.68 20.98
C GLU A 43 -5.14 -17.73 19.98
N MET A 44 -4.09 -17.01 20.39
CA MET A 44 -3.30 -16.21 19.46
C MET A 44 -2.40 -17.15 18.67
N ARG A 45 -2.63 -17.24 17.36
CA ARG A 45 -1.72 -17.92 16.45
C ARG A 45 -0.33 -17.28 16.54
N ASP A 46 0.70 -18.11 16.60
CA ASP A 46 2.08 -17.65 16.53
C ASP A 46 2.39 -17.16 15.11
N TRP A 47 2.14 -15.88 14.87
CA TRP A 47 2.31 -15.26 13.56
C TRP A 47 3.76 -15.17 13.12
N GLU A 48 4.71 -15.10 14.06
CA GLU A 48 6.14 -15.11 13.77
C GLU A 48 6.56 -16.47 13.20
N ASN A 49 6.20 -17.57 13.86
CA ASN A 49 6.48 -18.91 13.35
C ASN A 49 5.74 -19.21 12.03
N VAL A 50 4.53 -18.67 11.85
CA VAL A 50 3.80 -18.77 10.58
C VAL A 50 4.55 -18.06 9.45
N ALA A 51 5.09 -16.87 9.71
CA ALA A 51 5.87 -16.12 8.73
C ALA A 51 7.19 -16.84 8.39
N PHE A 52 7.91 -17.39 9.37
CA PHE A 52 9.09 -18.23 9.12
C PHE A 52 8.76 -19.47 8.27
N GLY A 53 7.65 -20.14 8.57
CA GLY A 53 7.20 -21.30 7.82
C GLY A 53 6.76 -20.98 6.39
N TYR A 54 6.05 -19.86 6.21
CA TYR A 54 5.67 -19.36 4.88
C TYR A 54 6.92 -19.03 4.06
N ASP A 55 7.86 -18.29 4.64
CA ASP A 55 9.12 -17.91 3.99
C ASP A 55 9.91 -19.12 3.49
N SER A 56 10.13 -20.08 4.40
CA SER A 56 10.88 -21.31 4.14
C SER A 56 10.26 -22.17 3.04
N LEU A 57 8.93 -22.15 2.90
CA LEU A 57 8.20 -22.87 1.87
C LEU A 57 8.26 -22.12 0.53
N VAL A 58 7.94 -20.83 0.54
CA VAL A 58 7.68 -20.07 -0.68
C VAL A 58 8.98 -19.67 -1.37
N TYR A 59 10.04 -19.38 -0.64
CA TYR A 59 11.34 -18.97 -1.19
C TYR A 59 12.29 -20.15 -1.49
N ASN A 60 11.81 -21.39 -1.37
CA ASN A 60 12.62 -22.57 -1.67
C ASN A 60 12.50 -22.99 -3.15
N LEU A 61 13.48 -22.53 -3.94
CA LEU A 61 13.64 -22.84 -5.37
C LEU A 61 13.89 -24.33 -5.66
N SER A 62 14.29 -25.12 -4.66
CA SER A 62 14.65 -26.53 -4.83
C SER A 62 13.51 -27.50 -4.54
N LEU A 63 12.35 -27.00 -4.09
CA LEU A 63 11.21 -27.85 -3.78
C LEU A 63 10.69 -28.56 -5.04
N THR A 64 10.40 -29.85 -4.88
CA THR A 64 9.83 -30.69 -5.92
C THR A 64 8.47 -31.21 -5.47
N GLY A 65 7.53 -31.30 -6.40
CA GLY A 65 6.20 -31.83 -6.12
C GLY A 65 5.16 -31.22 -7.06
N GLN A 66 3.90 -31.62 -6.89
CA GLN A 66 2.81 -31.03 -7.65
C GLN A 66 2.71 -29.53 -7.32
N TYR A 67 2.82 -28.68 -8.35
CA TYR A 67 2.80 -27.21 -8.26
C TYR A 67 3.99 -26.56 -7.52
N LEU A 68 5.07 -27.30 -7.25
CA LEU A 68 6.29 -26.76 -6.64
C LEU A 68 7.42 -26.65 -7.67
N PRO A 69 8.35 -25.66 -7.50
CA PRO A 69 8.39 -24.65 -6.44
C PRO A 69 7.34 -23.54 -6.58
N LEU A 70 7.04 -22.81 -5.49
CA LEU A 70 6.10 -21.67 -5.50
C LEU A 70 6.74 -20.34 -5.94
N ILE A 71 8.05 -20.35 -6.13
CA ILE A 71 8.86 -19.22 -6.58
C ILE A 71 9.53 -19.57 -7.91
N SER A 72 9.69 -18.58 -8.79
CA SER A 72 10.54 -18.66 -9.96
C SER A 72 11.34 -17.37 -10.14
N LEU A 73 12.54 -17.49 -10.72
CA LEU A 73 13.34 -16.34 -11.11
C LEU A 73 12.94 -15.87 -12.50
N ASN A 74 12.97 -14.56 -12.71
CA ASN A 74 12.75 -13.93 -14.00
C ASN A 74 13.99 -13.14 -14.41
N THR A 75 14.71 -13.60 -15.42
CA THR A 75 15.91 -12.91 -15.94
C THR A 75 15.61 -11.94 -17.06
N ASN A 76 14.35 -11.85 -17.50
CA ASN A 76 13.88 -10.99 -18.58
C ASN A 76 12.93 -9.94 -18.00
N THR A 77 13.49 -9.04 -17.20
CA THR A 77 12.80 -7.90 -16.59
C THR A 77 12.51 -6.81 -17.62
N ILE A 78 11.41 -6.09 -17.42
CA ILE A 78 10.94 -5.04 -18.33
C ILE A 78 11.36 -3.67 -17.82
N ASN A 79 11.27 -3.43 -16.51
CA ASN A 79 11.51 -2.10 -15.92
C ASN A 79 12.97 -1.88 -15.54
N TYR A 80 13.69 -2.97 -15.21
CA TYR A 80 15.10 -2.95 -14.81
C TYR A 80 15.89 -4.09 -15.46
N PRO A 81 16.25 -3.98 -16.76
CA PRO A 81 16.93 -5.03 -17.51
C PRO A 81 18.32 -5.42 -16.98
N GLU A 82 18.92 -4.60 -16.11
CA GLU A 82 20.27 -4.80 -15.57
C GLU A 82 20.35 -5.89 -14.50
N HIS A 83 19.22 -6.31 -13.92
CA HIS A 83 19.16 -7.39 -12.95
C HIS A 83 17.89 -8.22 -13.10
N SER A 84 17.91 -9.41 -12.51
CA SER A 84 16.73 -10.30 -12.50
C SER A 84 15.65 -9.81 -11.53
N SER A 85 14.47 -10.39 -11.63
CA SER A 85 13.41 -10.34 -10.63
C SER A 85 12.97 -11.76 -10.21
N PHE A 86 11.91 -11.86 -9.42
CA PHE A 86 11.28 -13.13 -9.06
C PHE A 86 9.77 -13.03 -9.11
N ARG A 87 9.13 -14.19 -9.14
CA ARG A 87 7.68 -14.36 -9.19
C ARG A 87 7.28 -15.34 -8.11
N LEU A 88 6.19 -15.03 -7.42
CA LEU A 88 5.49 -15.96 -6.54
C LEU A 88 4.16 -16.34 -7.18
N HIS A 89 3.79 -17.61 -7.07
CA HIS A 89 2.46 -18.04 -7.47
C HIS A 89 1.38 -17.28 -6.68
N THR A 90 0.57 -16.48 -7.37
CA THR A 90 -0.67 -15.94 -6.79
C THR A 90 -1.69 -17.06 -6.54
N VAL A 91 -1.87 -17.93 -7.55
CA VAL A 91 -2.83 -19.04 -7.50
C VAL A 91 -2.07 -20.34 -7.75
N VAL A 92 -2.04 -21.23 -6.76
CA VAL A 92 -1.40 -22.54 -6.88
C VAL A 92 -2.25 -23.43 -7.79
N GLY A 93 -1.61 -24.05 -8.79
CA GLY A 93 -2.29 -24.91 -9.77
C GLY A 93 -3.02 -24.18 -10.91
N THR A 94 -2.76 -22.89 -11.08
CA THR A 94 -3.24 -22.11 -12.24
C THR A 94 -2.67 -22.62 -13.57
N ASN A 95 -3.42 -22.40 -14.66
CA ASN A 95 -2.93 -22.60 -16.03
C ASN A 95 -1.96 -21.51 -16.49
N PHE A 96 -1.76 -20.47 -15.69
CA PHE A 96 -0.84 -19.35 -15.94
C PHE A 96 0.24 -19.26 -14.85
N PRO A 97 1.10 -20.28 -14.68
CA PRO A 97 2.04 -20.37 -13.55
C PRO A 97 3.11 -19.28 -13.55
N ASN A 98 3.28 -18.58 -14.66
CA ASN A 98 4.18 -17.44 -14.80
C ASN A 98 3.51 -16.10 -14.42
N SER A 99 2.22 -16.10 -14.07
CA SER A 99 1.54 -14.91 -13.57
C SER A 99 1.89 -14.70 -12.10
N ALA A 100 2.23 -13.46 -11.76
CA ALA A 100 2.51 -13.04 -10.40
C ALA A 100 1.98 -11.61 -10.19
N GLU A 101 1.75 -11.28 -8.93
CA GLU A 101 1.16 -10.01 -8.52
C GLU A 101 2.01 -9.33 -7.46
N ALA A 102 2.18 -8.01 -7.59
CA ALA A 102 2.92 -7.19 -6.64
C ALA A 102 2.33 -7.30 -5.23
N ILE A 103 1.00 -7.42 -5.14
CA ILE A 103 0.24 -7.53 -3.90
C ILE A 103 0.53 -8.83 -3.12
N ASN A 104 1.12 -9.83 -3.78
CA ASN A 104 1.62 -11.05 -3.15
C ASN A 104 3.13 -10.92 -2.88
N VAL A 105 3.87 -10.42 -3.87
CA VAL A 105 5.33 -10.38 -3.84
C VAL A 105 5.87 -9.41 -2.80
N LEU A 106 5.48 -8.13 -2.83
CA LEU A 106 6.00 -7.11 -1.93
C LEU A 106 5.75 -7.44 -0.44
N PRO A 107 4.50 -7.72 0.00
CA PRO A 107 4.27 -8.05 1.41
C PRO A 107 4.93 -9.35 1.86
N SER A 108 5.22 -10.30 0.97
CA SER A 108 5.99 -11.49 1.35
C SER A 108 7.44 -11.16 1.74
N VAL A 109 8.06 -10.18 1.08
CA VAL A 109 9.41 -9.69 1.40
C VAL A 109 9.38 -8.90 2.71
N ILE A 110 8.39 -8.01 2.85
CA ILE A 110 8.20 -7.16 4.03
C ILE A 110 7.94 -8.02 5.27
N GLY A 111 6.99 -8.95 5.19
CA GLY A 111 6.61 -9.82 6.32
C GLY A 111 7.77 -10.67 6.82
N ALA A 112 8.56 -11.24 5.92
CA ALA A 112 9.77 -11.98 6.29
C ALA A 112 10.85 -11.06 6.92
N SER A 113 10.97 -9.83 6.43
CA SER A 113 11.93 -8.86 6.96
C SER A 113 11.56 -8.41 8.37
N LEU A 114 10.27 -8.23 8.65
CA LEU A 114 9.75 -7.85 9.97
C LEU A 114 10.03 -8.91 11.06
N ILE A 115 10.19 -10.18 10.68
CA ILE A 115 10.59 -11.26 11.60
C ILE A 115 12.10 -11.54 11.57
N GLY A 116 12.89 -10.67 10.94
CA GLY A 116 14.36 -10.75 10.97
C GLY A 116 15.01 -11.61 9.87
N ILE A 117 14.27 -12.01 8.83
CA ILE A 117 14.87 -12.65 7.65
C ILE A 117 15.41 -11.57 6.73
N ASP A 118 16.72 -11.51 6.54
CA ASP A 118 17.36 -10.56 5.62
C ASP A 118 17.07 -10.95 4.16
N LYS A 119 16.16 -10.20 3.53
CA LYS A 119 15.75 -10.40 2.14
C LYS A 119 16.68 -9.75 1.13
N SER A 120 17.59 -8.89 1.57
CA SER A 120 18.64 -8.34 0.71
C SER A 120 19.72 -9.37 0.40
N ASN A 121 19.79 -10.44 1.19
CA ASN A 121 20.72 -11.55 1.00
C ASN A 121 20.18 -12.88 1.55
N GLN A 122 19.14 -13.42 0.92
CA GLN A 122 18.64 -14.75 1.24
C GLN A 122 19.07 -15.74 0.16
N ASN A 123 19.87 -16.74 0.55
CA ASN A 123 20.36 -17.80 -0.35
C ASN A 123 21.11 -17.27 -1.58
N GLY A 124 21.80 -16.14 -1.44
CA GLY A 124 22.54 -15.48 -2.53
C GLY A 124 21.69 -14.61 -3.45
N TYR A 125 20.40 -14.39 -3.13
CA TYR A 125 19.51 -13.50 -3.87
C TYR A 125 19.18 -12.25 -3.04
N ASN A 126 19.16 -11.12 -3.74
CA ASN A 126 18.64 -9.87 -3.20
C ASN A 126 17.18 -9.70 -3.66
N PHE A 127 16.25 -10.30 -2.92
CA PHE A 127 14.82 -10.23 -3.23
C PHE A 127 14.26 -8.82 -3.09
N VAL A 128 14.89 -7.98 -2.26
CA VAL A 128 14.52 -6.56 -2.12
C VAL A 128 14.78 -5.81 -3.42
N LEU A 129 15.99 -5.91 -3.99
CA LEU A 129 16.34 -5.29 -5.27
C LEU A 129 15.45 -5.82 -6.41
N MET A 130 15.12 -7.10 -6.38
CA MET A 130 14.24 -7.70 -7.38
C MET A 130 12.81 -7.12 -7.37
N CYS A 131 12.38 -6.46 -6.29
CA CYS A 131 11.07 -5.81 -6.21
C CYS A 131 10.95 -4.56 -7.09
N GLU A 132 12.06 -4.00 -7.60
CA GLU A 132 12.03 -2.86 -8.52
C GLU A 132 11.23 -3.16 -9.80
N GLU A 133 11.16 -4.42 -10.22
CA GLU A 133 10.43 -4.82 -11.42
C GLU A 133 8.94 -4.47 -11.39
N TRP A 134 8.35 -4.25 -10.21
CA TRP A 134 6.93 -3.86 -10.07
C TRP A 134 6.70 -2.34 -10.22
N PHE A 135 7.77 -1.53 -10.16
CA PHE A 135 7.72 -0.11 -10.49
C PHE A 135 7.64 0.02 -12.01
N ASN A 136 6.48 0.44 -12.53
CA ASN A 136 6.15 0.50 -13.95
C ASN A 136 6.87 1.70 -14.62
N LYS A 137 8.19 1.55 -14.80
CA LYS A 137 9.12 2.54 -15.37
C LYS A 137 8.99 2.63 -16.88
N ASN A 138 8.92 1.48 -17.56
CA ASN A 138 9.03 1.39 -19.00
C ASN A 138 7.84 2.02 -19.76
N ASN A 139 6.64 1.95 -19.18
CA ASN A 139 5.41 2.51 -19.77
C ASN A 139 5.07 3.92 -19.27
N GLY A 140 5.88 4.49 -18.35
CA GLY A 140 5.70 5.85 -17.84
C GLY A 140 4.59 6.04 -16.81
N GLU A 141 4.00 4.95 -16.28
CA GLU A 141 3.08 5.03 -15.13
C GLU A 141 3.83 5.58 -13.91
N LEU A 142 5.09 5.17 -13.75
CA LEU A 142 6.01 5.64 -12.70
C LEU A 142 5.46 5.44 -11.27
N VAL A 143 4.71 4.36 -11.09
CA VAL A 143 4.23 3.87 -9.80
C VAL A 143 4.37 2.35 -9.73
N TYR A 144 4.24 1.79 -8.53
CA TYR A 144 4.08 0.34 -8.37
C TYR A 144 2.67 -0.07 -8.78
N LEU A 145 2.55 -0.99 -9.73
CA LEU A 145 1.28 -1.59 -10.14
C LEU A 145 1.32 -3.10 -9.93
N ASN A 146 0.15 -3.73 -10.01
CA ASN A 146 0.01 -5.14 -9.69
C ASN A 146 0.74 -6.08 -10.66
N HIS A 147 1.13 -5.62 -11.86
CA HIS A 147 1.98 -6.36 -12.79
C HIS A 147 3.16 -5.51 -13.30
N PRO A 148 4.28 -6.11 -13.73
CA PRO A 148 5.45 -5.36 -14.24
C PRO A 148 5.18 -4.56 -15.52
N SER A 149 4.15 -4.91 -16.27
CA SER A 149 3.69 -4.17 -17.44
C SER A 149 2.17 -4.04 -17.36
N ALA A 150 1.71 -3.16 -16.49
CA ALA A 150 0.31 -2.84 -16.25
C ALA A 150 -0.03 -1.43 -16.76
N SER A 151 -1.28 -1.02 -16.59
CA SER A 151 -1.71 0.36 -16.76
C SER A 151 -2.68 0.73 -15.65
N SER A 152 -2.69 1.99 -15.23
CA SER A 152 -3.65 2.53 -14.26
C SER A 152 -5.00 2.86 -14.90
N GLY A 153 -6.02 3.08 -14.07
CA GLY A 153 -7.38 3.46 -14.47
C GLY A 153 -8.40 2.34 -14.54
N ASP A 154 -8.19 1.20 -13.86
CA ASP A 154 -9.13 0.07 -13.81
C ASP A 154 -9.68 -0.21 -12.40
N ASP A 155 -8.81 -0.25 -11.40
CA ASP A 155 -9.15 -0.61 -10.02
C ASP A 155 -8.22 0.07 -9.02
N TRP A 156 -8.80 0.83 -8.09
CA TRP A 156 -8.02 1.63 -7.14
C TRP A 156 -7.17 0.78 -6.21
N TRP A 157 -7.70 -0.36 -5.77
CA TRP A 157 -7.03 -1.23 -4.82
C TRP A 157 -5.72 -1.77 -5.39
N TYR A 158 -5.74 -2.26 -6.64
CA TYR A 158 -4.54 -2.78 -7.31
C TYR A 158 -3.55 -1.69 -7.75
N GLU A 159 -4.01 -0.44 -7.85
CA GLU A 159 -3.17 0.70 -8.22
C GLU A 159 -2.52 1.37 -7.00
N THR A 160 -3.15 1.33 -5.82
CA THR A 160 -2.64 2.01 -4.62
C THR A 160 -1.86 1.09 -3.69
N MET A 161 -2.32 -0.14 -3.45
CA MET A 161 -1.72 -1.02 -2.44
C MET A 161 -0.26 -1.41 -2.72
N PRO A 162 0.17 -1.72 -3.97
CA PRO A 162 1.58 -1.97 -4.24
C PRO A 162 2.50 -0.80 -3.85
N ASN A 163 2.03 0.45 -3.93
CA ASN A 163 2.79 1.63 -3.51
C ASN A 163 2.89 1.72 -1.99
N VAL A 164 1.82 1.40 -1.27
CA VAL A 164 1.83 1.30 0.20
C VAL A 164 2.88 0.28 0.66
N PHE A 165 2.88 -0.91 0.04
CA PHE A 165 3.88 -1.93 0.35
C PHE A 165 5.30 -1.49 -0.05
N PHE A 166 5.47 -0.82 -1.19
CA PHE A 166 6.78 -0.30 -1.57
C PHE A 166 7.35 0.65 -0.52
N TYR A 167 6.57 1.57 0.04
CA TYR A 167 7.08 2.49 1.07
C TYR A 167 7.46 1.76 2.37
N GLN A 168 6.74 0.69 2.74
CA GLN A 168 7.17 -0.18 3.84
C GLN A 168 8.49 -0.89 3.51
N LEU A 169 8.65 -1.35 2.28
CA LEU A 169 9.89 -1.97 1.82
C LEU A 169 11.06 -0.97 1.80
N TYR A 170 10.80 0.28 1.39
CA TYR A 170 11.74 1.39 1.39
C TYR A 170 12.22 1.72 2.80
N ASP A 171 11.31 1.80 3.78
CA ASP A 171 11.66 2.04 5.18
C ASP A 171 12.57 0.95 5.75
N LEU A 172 12.30 -0.32 5.41
CA LEU A 172 13.10 -1.46 5.85
C LEU A 172 14.46 -1.56 5.15
N TYR A 173 14.54 -1.16 3.87
CA TYR A 173 15.73 -1.28 3.03
C TYR A 173 15.98 -0.02 2.17
N PRO A 174 16.29 1.12 2.82
CA PRO A 174 16.52 2.36 2.10
C PRO A 174 17.76 2.24 1.19
N HIS A 175 17.78 3.01 0.10
CA HIS A 175 18.89 3.07 -0.87
C HIS A 175 19.15 1.76 -1.64
N THR A 176 18.21 0.82 -1.65
CA THR A 176 18.33 -0.38 -2.48
C THR A 176 18.10 -0.03 -3.95
N GLY A 177 19.11 -0.20 -4.81
CA GLY A 177 18.94 0.06 -6.24
C GLY A 177 18.53 1.50 -6.54
N ASP A 178 17.45 1.67 -7.29
CA ASP A 178 16.79 2.90 -7.72
C ASP A 178 15.63 3.31 -6.77
N PHE A 179 15.55 2.72 -5.56
CA PHE A 179 14.49 2.98 -4.58
C PHE A 179 14.33 4.48 -4.23
N ASP A 180 15.42 5.24 -4.13
CA ASP A 180 15.34 6.67 -3.80
C ASP A 180 14.61 7.46 -4.90
N TYR A 181 14.87 7.14 -6.17
CA TYR A 181 14.15 7.73 -7.30
C TYR A 181 12.69 7.29 -7.32
N GLN A 182 12.43 6.01 -7.09
CA GLN A 182 11.07 5.46 -7.07
C GLN A 182 10.23 6.08 -5.95
N PHE A 183 10.80 6.25 -4.76
CA PHE A 183 10.12 6.85 -3.60
C PHE A 183 9.56 8.23 -3.91
N THR A 184 10.42 9.13 -4.42
CA THR A 184 10.00 10.49 -4.78
C THR A 184 9.07 10.50 -5.99
N THR A 185 9.34 9.67 -7.00
CA THR A 185 8.53 9.65 -8.23
C THR A 185 7.11 9.14 -7.99
N VAL A 186 6.95 8.13 -7.10
CA VAL A 186 5.63 7.66 -6.66
C VAL A 186 4.87 8.81 -5.98
N ALA A 187 5.50 9.52 -5.05
CA ALA A 187 4.88 10.66 -4.37
C ALA A 187 4.45 11.75 -5.36
N ASP A 188 5.33 12.13 -6.29
CA ASP A 188 5.05 13.15 -7.30
C ASP A 188 3.88 12.75 -8.20
N ARG A 189 3.81 11.48 -8.63
CA ARG A 189 2.71 11.00 -9.49
C ARG A 189 1.37 11.00 -8.77
N TRP A 190 1.34 10.56 -7.51
CA TRP A 190 0.11 10.55 -6.72
C TRP A 190 -0.32 11.95 -6.31
N LEU A 191 0.62 12.87 -6.08
CA LEU A 191 0.32 14.28 -5.86
C LEU A 191 -0.31 14.92 -7.09
N GLU A 192 0.23 14.68 -8.30
CA GLU A 192 -0.36 15.15 -9.56
C GLU A 192 -1.79 14.64 -9.74
N ALA A 193 -2.05 13.37 -9.38
CA ALA A 193 -3.40 12.81 -9.41
C ALA A 193 -4.35 13.52 -8.43
N VAL A 194 -3.91 13.78 -7.20
CA VAL A 194 -4.68 14.53 -6.18
C VAL A 194 -5.01 15.95 -6.65
N ASP A 195 -4.03 16.66 -7.21
CA ASP A 195 -4.23 18.01 -7.75
C ASP A 195 -5.21 18.00 -8.93
N SER A 196 -5.09 17.00 -9.82
CA SER A 196 -5.98 16.83 -10.98
C SER A 196 -7.43 16.48 -10.57
N MET A 197 -7.62 15.83 -9.43
CA MET A 197 -8.93 15.59 -8.81
C MET A 197 -9.51 16.84 -8.10
N GLY A 198 -8.81 17.97 -8.18
CA GLY A 198 -9.22 19.24 -7.59
C GLY A 198 -8.77 19.42 -6.14
N GLY A 199 -7.81 18.63 -5.66
CA GLY A 199 -7.13 18.86 -4.39
C GLY A 199 -6.36 20.19 -4.42
N ASN A 200 -6.39 20.93 -3.31
CA ASN A 200 -5.61 22.16 -3.17
C ASN A 200 -5.35 22.45 -1.69
N THR A 201 -4.19 23.05 -1.38
CA THR A 201 -3.86 23.53 -0.03
C THR A 201 -4.27 24.98 0.20
N VAL A 202 -4.40 25.80 -0.86
CA VAL A 202 -4.73 27.23 -0.79
C VAL A 202 -5.64 27.68 -1.96
N PRO A 203 -6.95 27.91 -1.73
CA PRO A 203 -7.69 27.55 -0.53
C PRO A 203 -7.71 26.03 -0.33
N TRP A 204 -7.85 25.58 0.92
CA TRP A 204 -7.98 24.14 1.21
C TRP A 204 -9.19 23.56 0.48
N GLN A 205 -8.95 22.56 -0.36
CA GLN A 205 -9.95 21.84 -1.12
C GLN A 205 -9.63 20.35 -1.12
N VAL A 206 -10.63 19.53 -0.78
CA VAL A 206 -10.50 18.07 -0.79
C VAL A 206 -10.67 17.57 -2.24
N PRO A 207 -9.78 16.70 -2.74
CA PRO A 207 -9.94 16.10 -4.06
C PRO A 207 -11.22 15.26 -4.15
N TYR A 208 -11.87 15.24 -5.31
CA TYR A 208 -13.01 14.37 -5.54
C TYR A 208 -12.52 12.97 -5.94
N MET A 209 -12.63 12.00 -5.03
CA MET A 209 -12.11 10.63 -5.22
C MET A 209 -13.19 9.55 -5.43
N ASN A 210 -14.46 9.94 -5.57
CA ASN A 210 -15.57 8.99 -5.72
C ASN A 210 -15.65 8.46 -7.17
N TYR A 211 -14.66 7.67 -7.54
CA TYR A 211 -14.46 7.03 -8.84
C TYR A 211 -14.16 5.55 -8.66
N ARG A 212 -14.31 4.78 -9.74
CA ARG A 212 -13.88 3.36 -9.77
C ARG A 212 -12.35 3.25 -9.74
N ALA A 213 -11.68 4.10 -10.49
CA ALA A 213 -10.22 4.16 -10.62
C ALA A 213 -9.80 5.50 -11.25
N TRP A 214 -8.50 5.71 -11.40
CA TRP A 214 -7.95 6.90 -12.06
C TRP A 214 -6.75 6.54 -12.92
N ASN A 215 -6.79 6.95 -14.18
CA ASN A 215 -5.69 6.73 -15.09
C ASN A 215 -4.61 7.80 -14.86
N LEU A 216 -3.46 7.39 -14.32
CA LEU A 216 -2.32 8.23 -13.95
C LEU A 216 -1.55 8.81 -15.14
N ILE A 217 -1.78 8.30 -16.36
CA ILE A 217 -1.18 8.87 -17.58
C ILE A 217 -2.01 10.04 -18.12
N THR A 218 -3.32 9.87 -18.17
CA THR A 218 -4.26 10.86 -18.74
C THR A 218 -4.82 11.80 -17.68
N MET A 219 -4.65 11.47 -16.40
CA MET A 219 -5.27 12.13 -15.26
C MET A 219 -6.79 12.23 -15.42
N GLN A 220 -7.42 11.11 -15.78
CA GLN A 220 -8.86 11.02 -15.98
C GLN A 220 -9.47 9.90 -15.13
N PRO A 221 -10.71 10.09 -14.63
CA PRO A 221 -11.38 9.09 -13.82
C PRO A 221 -12.01 7.98 -14.67
N LEU A 222 -12.06 6.78 -14.10
CA LEU A 222 -13.02 5.76 -14.52
C LEU A 222 -14.34 5.97 -13.76
N THR A 223 -15.37 6.43 -14.47
CA THR A 223 -16.67 6.80 -13.87
C THR A 223 -17.73 5.69 -13.95
N THR A 224 -17.36 4.53 -14.47
CA THR A 224 -18.25 3.36 -14.59
C THR A 224 -17.81 2.26 -13.63
N GLY A 225 -18.76 1.47 -13.12
CA GLY A 225 -18.49 0.42 -12.14
C GLY A 225 -18.81 0.87 -10.71
N VAL A 226 -18.32 0.12 -9.73
CA VAL A 226 -18.50 0.44 -8.30
C VAL A 226 -17.41 1.45 -7.90
N PRO A 227 -17.77 2.66 -7.43
CA PRO A 227 -16.77 3.59 -6.90
C PRO A 227 -16.09 3.05 -5.65
N GLU A 228 -14.79 3.32 -5.50
CA GLU A 228 -13.95 2.87 -4.39
C GLU A 228 -13.28 4.09 -3.69
N PRO A 229 -14.07 4.97 -3.04
CA PRO A 229 -13.55 6.19 -2.41
C PRO A 229 -12.58 5.92 -1.24
N GLU A 230 -12.53 4.70 -0.72
CA GLU A 230 -11.56 4.24 0.28
C GLU A 230 -10.10 4.35 -0.19
N ALA A 231 -9.86 4.46 -1.50
CA ALA A 231 -8.55 4.75 -2.09
C ALA A 231 -7.91 6.02 -1.50
N ALA A 232 -8.73 6.97 -1.02
CA ALA A 232 -8.28 8.17 -0.32
C ALA A 232 -7.40 7.87 0.90
N GLY A 233 -7.66 6.76 1.60
CA GLY A 233 -6.85 6.34 2.75
C GLY A 233 -5.45 5.91 2.34
N ALA A 234 -5.34 5.13 1.27
CA ALA A 234 -4.05 4.68 0.73
C ALA A 234 -3.25 5.86 0.16
N ILE A 235 -3.87 6.73 -0.63
CA ILE A 235 -3.21 7.92 -1.19
C ILE A 235 -2.78 8.88 -0.08
N GLY A 236 -3.63 9.08 0.94
CA GLY A 236 -3.28 9.89 2.11
C GLY A 236 -2.08 9.33 2.87
N TRP A 237 -1.93 7.99 2.94
CA TRP A 237 -0.76 7.35 3.54
C TRP A 237 0.49 7.46 2.66
N ILE A 238 0.35 7.35 1.33
CA ILE A 238 1.45 7.53 0.37
C ILE A 238 1.98 8.97 0.39
N LEU A 239 1.12 9.96 0.64
CA LEU A 239 1.50 11.38 0.65
C LEU A 239 1.82 11.92 2.07
N TYR A 240 1.88 11.07 3.09
CA TYR A 240 2.19 11.46 4.47
C TYR A 240 3.70 11.46 4.74
#